data_AF-A0A1G9DQ88-F1
#
_entry.id   AF-A0A1G9DQ88-F1
#
_cell.length_a   1.000
_cell.length_b   1.000
_cell.length_c   1.000
_cell.angle_alpha   90.00
_cell.angle_beta   90.00
_cell.angle_gamma   90.00
#
_symmetry.space_group_name_H-M   'P 1'
#
loop_
_entity.id
_entity.type
_entity.pdbx_description
1 polymer ?
#
loop_
_entity_poly.entity_id
_entity_poly.type
_entity_poly.pdbx_seq_one_letter_code
_entity_poly.pdbx_strand_id
1 'polypeptide(L)' 'MTRVSVLELRAPQDRAGRFSRELFERYQRSEKALVSALVEMYVQGVSTRKVKAITEELCGHSFSASTVS' A
#
# COMPACT_ATOMS: atom_id res chain seq x y z
N MET A 1 1.71 -4.35 2.75
CA MET A 1 1.83 -4.47 1.28
C MET A 1 2.85 -3.46 0.80
N THR A 2 3.95 -3.94 0.25
CA THR A 2 4.98 -3.11 -0.39
C THR A 2 5.16 -3.55 -1.83
N ARG A 3 5.88 -2.77 -2.63
CA ARG A 3 6.16 -3.10 -4.04
C ARG A 3 6.87 -4.44 -4.25
N VAL A 4 7.59 -4.94 -3.23
CA VAL A 4 8.44 -6.13 -3.34
C VAL A 4 7.74 -7.39 -2.81
N SER A 5 6.84 -7.25 -1.83
CA SER A 5 5.97 -8.31 -1.26
C SER A 5 5.35 -7.87 0.08
N VAL A 6 4.72 -8.80 0.78
CA VAL A 6 4.37 -8.67 2.20
C VAL A 6 5.64 -8.71 3.06
N LEU A 7 5.88 -7.65 3.82
CA LEU A 7 6.97 -7.56 4.79
C LEU A 7 6.40 -7.53 6.20
N GLU A 8 6.90 -8.41 7.06
CA GLU A 8 6.61 -8.38 8.50
C GLU A 8 7.62 -7.48 9.20
N LEU A 9 7.14 -6.31 9.65
CA LEU A 9 7.98 -5.34 10.36
C LEU A 9 7.68 -5.38 11.84
N ARG A 10 8.74 -5.52 12.66
CA ARG A 10 8.64 -5.30 14.10
C ARG A 10 8.65 -3.81 14.38
N ALA A 11 7.58 -3.37 15.00
CA ALA A 11 7.27 -1.98 15.15
C ALA A 11 7.53 -1.62 16.64
N PRO A 12 8.57 -0.82 16.98
CA PRO A 12 8.87 -0.52 18.38
C PRO A 12 7.69 0.16 19.07
N GLN A 13 7.47 -0.16 20.34
CA GLN A 13 6.41 0.42 21.14
C GLN A 13 6.99 0.79 22.50
N ASP A 14 6.82 2.06 22.88
CA ASP A 14 7.18 2.52 24.22
C ASP A 14 6.09 2.17 25.22
N ARG A 15 6.46 2.04 26.49
CA ARG A 15 5.51 1.71 27.57
C ARG A 15 4.39 2.76 27.73
N ALA A 16 4.65 4.00 27.33
CA ALA A 16 3.69 5.10 27.41
C ALA A 16 2.89 5.33 26.12
N GLY A 17 3.16 4.58 25.04
CA GLY A 17 2.47 4.73 23.75
C GLY A 17 2.70 6.06 23.02
N ARG A 18 3.71 6.85 23.42
CA ARG A 18 4.06 8.14 22.82
C ARG A 18 4.97 8.02 21.61
N PHE A 19 5.58 6.86 21.39
CA PHE A 19 6.45 6.63 20.25
C PHE A 19 5.63 6.50 18.96
N SER A 20 5.70 7.52 18.12
CA SER A 20 5.27 7.45 16.72
C SER A 20 6.48 7.16 15.83
N ARG A 21 6.25 6.46 14.72
CA ARG A 21 7.29 6.20 13.72
C ARG A 21 7.26 7.32 12.68
N GLU A 22 8.43 7.79 12.28
CA GLU A 22 8.54 8.79 11.20
C GLU A 22 8.42 8.14 9.82
N LEU A 23 8.87 6.89 9.67
CA LEU A 23 8.91 6.19 8.38
C LEU A 23 7.51 5.79 7.87
N PHE A 24 6.56 5.51 8.77
CA PHE A 24 5.19 5.13 8.42
C PHE A 24 4.20 5.51 9.53
N GLU A 25 2.99 5.83 9.11
CA GLU A 25 1.93 6.26 10.01
C GLU A 25 1.39 5.11 10.87
N ARG A 26 0.73 5.48 11.98
CA ARG A 26 0.05 4.49 12.82
C ARG A 26 -1.03 3.77 12.00
N TYR A 27 -1.05 2.44 12.09
CA TYR A 27 -1.93 1.55 11.32
C TYR A 27 -1.70 1.51 9.80
N GLN A 28 -0.65 2.15 9.29
CA GLN A 28 -0.29 2.04 7.88
C GLN A 28 0.11 0.60 7.55
N ARG A 29 -0.68 -0.07 6.70
CA ARG A 29 -0.45 -1.45 6.25
C ARG A 29 0.10 -1.54 4.84
N SER A 30 0.01 -0.46 4.07
CA SER A 30 0.45 -0.40 2.68
C SER A 30 1.44 0.75 2.49
N GLU A 31 2.41 0.54 1.61
CA GLU A 31 3.37 1.57 1.22
C GLU A 31 2.64 2.74 0.55
N LYS A 32 2.89 3.97 0.99
CA LYS A 32 2.25 5.17 0.42
C LYS A 32 2.55 5.31 -1.07
N ALA A 33 3.81 5.11 -1.46
CA ALA A 33 4.23 5.22 -2.84
C ALA A 33 3.60 4.16 -3.77
N LEU A 34 3.19 3.01 -3.23
CA LEU A 34 2.40 2.03 -3.96
C LEU A 34 0.96 2.52 -4.16
N VAL A 35 0.30 2.97 -3.09
CA VAL A 35 -1.08 3.47 -3.14
C VAL A 35 -1.19 4.70 -4.05
N SER A 36 -0.24 5.64 -3.97
CA SER A 36 -0.21 6.82 -4.84
C SER A 36 -0.13 6.45 -6.32
N ALA A 37 0.68 5.47 -6.69
CA ALA A 37 0.78 5.02 -8.08
C ALA A 37 -0.55 4.42 -8.59
N LEU A 38 -1.29 3.71 -7.73
CA LEU A 38 -2.60 3.15 -8.09
C LEU A 38 -3.64 4.23 -8.33
N VAL A 39 -3.67 5.23 -7.44
CA VAL A 39 -4.57 6.39 -7.58
C VAL A 39 -4.22 7.19 -8.82
N GLU A 40 -2.94 7.40 -9.10
CA GLU A 40 -2.49 8.11 -10.30
C GLU A 40 -2.92 7.39 -11.58
N MET A 41 -2.81 6.06 -11.65
CA MET A 41 -3.33 5.29 -12.78
C MET A 41 -4.84 5.51 -12.98
N TYR A 42 -5.62 5.50 -11.90
CA TYR A 42 -7.06 5.75 -11.97
C TYR A 42 -7.37 7.16 -12.48
N VAL A 43 -6.67 8.18 -11.97
CA VAL A 43 -6.79 9.58 -12.42
C VAL A 43 -6.42 9.75 -13.89
N GLN A 44 -5.43 9.01 -14.38
CA GLN A 44 -5.03 8.97 -15.79
C GLN A 44 -5.98 8.14 -16.68
N GLY A 45 -7.12 7.67 -16.15
CA GLY A 45 -8.16 6.98 -16.91
C GLY A 45 -7.93 5.47 -17.10
N VAL A 46 -7.00 4.87 -16.36
CA VAL A 46 -6.84 3.41 -16.35
C VAL A 46 -8.00 2.78 -15.59
N SER A 47 -8.73 1.87 -16.24
CA SER A 47 -9.85 1.18 -15.60
C SER A 47 -9.38 0.35 -14.40
N THR A 48 -10.24 0.23 -13.37
CA THR A 48 -9.92 -0.54 -12.14
C THR A 48 -9.54 -1.99 -12.42
N ARG A 49 -10.07 -2.60 -13.48
CA ARG A 49 -9.67 -3.95 -13.93
C ARG A 49 -8.25 -3.98 -14.49
N LYS A 50 -7.87 -2.97 -15.27
CA LYS A 50 -6.51 -2.85 -15.83
C LYS A 50 -5.48 -2.51 -14.74
N VAL A 51 -5.85 -1.67 -13.77
CA VAL A 51 -5.02 -1.42 -12.57
C VAL A 51 -4.79 -2.72 -11.80
N LYS A 52 -5.82 -3.56 -11.62
CA LYS A 52 -5.70 -4.87 -10.98
C LYS A 52 -4.73 -5.79 -11.72
N ALA A 53 -4.85 -5.90 -13.05
CA ALA A 53 -3.96 -6.73 -13.86
C ALA A 53 -2.48 -6.27 -13.76
N ILE A 54 -2.24 -4.96 -13.87
CA ILE A 54 -0.89 -4.37 -13.75
C ILE A 54 -0.29 -4.65 -12.37
N THR A 55 -1.08 -4.54 -11.30
CA THR A 55 -0.57 -4.79 -9.95
C THR A 55 -0.32 -6.26 -9.65
N GLU A 56 -1.14 -7.17 -10.17
CA GLU A 56 -0.91 -8.61 -10.04
C GLU A 56 0.39 -9.01 -10.75
N GLU A 57 0.64 -8.46 -11.95
CA GLU A 57 1.85 -8.71 -12.72
C GLU A 57 3.11 -8.13 -12.04
N LEU A 58 3.03 -6.90 -11.52
CA LEU A 58 4.19 -6.22 -10.93
C LEU A 58 4.49 -6.61 -9.48
N CYS A 59 3.47 -6.92 -8.68
CA CYS A 59 3.61 -7.14 -7.23
C CYS A 59 3.30 -8.58 -6.80
N GLY A 60 2.87 -9.46 -7.72
CA GLY A 60 2.54 -10.86 -7.42
C GLY A 60 1.35 -11.05 -6.46
N HIS A 61 0.59 -9.97 -6.19
CA HIS A 61 -0.51 -9.94 -5.24
C HIS A 61 -1.72 -9.20 -5.81
N SER A 62 -2.91 -9.76 -5.58
CA SER A 62 -4.17 -9.18 -6.04
C SER A 62 -4.69 -8.10 -5.10
N PHE A 63 -5.01 -6.92 -5.64
CA PHE A 63 -5.72 -5.85 -4.91
C PHE A 63 -7.22 -5.87 -5.23
N SER A 64 -8.05 -5.56 -4.22
CA SER A 64 -9.48 -5.40 -4.42
C SER A 64 -9.79 -4.03 -5.03
N ALA A 65 -10.88 -3.93 -5.79
CA ALA A 65 -11.36 -2.64 -6.30
C ALA A 65 -11.62 -1.63 -5.18
N SER A 66 -12.08 -2.09 -4.01
CA SER A 66 -12.29 -1.29 -2.80
C SER A 66 -11.01 -0.71 -2.19
N THR A 67 -9.83 -1.17 -2.60
CA THR A 67 -8.55 -0.56 -2.19
C THR A 67 -8.22 0.68 -3.02
N VAL A 68 -8.84 0.81 -4.20
CA VAL A 68 -8.59 1.89 -5.19
C VAL A 68 -9.75 2.90 -5.24
N SER A 69 -10.97 2.48 -4.86
CA SER A 69 -12.19 3.30 -4.86
C SER A 69 -12.34 4.18 -3.63
#